data_AF-A0A522AKU6-F1
#
_entry.id   AF-A0A522AKU6-F1
#
_cell.length_a   1.000
_cell.length_b   1.000
_cell.length_c   1.000
_cell.angle_alpha   90.00
_cell.angle_beta   90.00
_cell.angle_gamma   90.00
#
_symmetry.space_group_name_H-M   'P 1'
#
loop_
_entity.id
_entity.type
_entity.pdbx_description
1 polymer ?
#
loop_
_entity_poly.entity_id
_entity_poly.type
_entity_poly.pdbx_seq_one_letter_code
_entity_poly.pdbx_strand_id
1 'polypeptide(L)'
;MGARGKTKPERTADIYDLASLEQGRRTASVRFDRPGETAMRGDHHREMNRIIFITGPDTGVGKTFFAAALSRALRSDGVKVAALKPICSGGRDDARLARVAAGNVLSLDEVNPWHFRAALAPVLAGRLERKRVRLREVVAHVRRVAKQFEIVVVEGAGGLLSPMGEDFDSRELIAALDAWPVIVCPNKLGAVNQVLL
;
A
#
# COMPACT_ATOMS: atom_id res chain seq x y z
N MET A 1 1.13 -27.35 -55.83
CA MET A 1 2.27 -27.28 -54.88
C MET A 1 2.79 -25.85 -54.92
N GLY A 2 2.49 -24.95 -53.98
CA GLY A 2 2.88 -24.93 -52.55
C GLY A 2 4.32 -24.35 -52.47
N ALA A 3 4.64 -23.17 -51.95
CA ALA A 3 4.05 -22.38 -50.86
C ALA A 3 4.20 -20.85 -51.09
N ARG A 4 3.18 -20.07 -50.72
CA ARG A 4 3.29 -18.61 -50.54
C ARG A 4 3.42 -18.33 -49.04
N GLY A 5 4.43 -17.53 -48.68
CA GLY A 5 4.66 -17.07 -47.31
C GLY A 5 3.46 -16.31 -46.77
N LYS A 6 2.92 -16.78 -45.65
CA LYS A 6 1.97 -16.04 -44.83
C LYS A 6 2.75 -15.36 -43.71
N THR A 7 2.95 -14.05 -43.84
CA THR A 7 3.26 -13.17 -42.72
C THR A 7 2.08 -13.21 -41.75
N LYS A 8 2.34 -13.54 -40.49
CA LYS A 8 1.36 -13.55 -39.41
C LYS A 8 1.33 -12.13 -38.82
N PRO A 9 0.19 -11.42 -38.82
CA PRO A 9 0.05 -10.27 -37.94
C PRO A 9 -0.26 -10.79 -36.52
N GLU A 10 0.07 -10.01 -35.48
CA GLU A 10 -0.87 -9.63 -34.41
C GLU A 10 -0.21 -9.23 -33.07
N ARG A 11 -0.48 -7.97 -32.71
CA ARG A 11 -0.85 -7.46 -31.37
C ARG A 11 0.23 -7.35 -30.29
N THR A 12 1.09 -6.35 -30.45
CA THR A 12 1.70 -5.59 -29.35
C THR A 12 1.04 -4.22 -29.28
N ALA A 13 -0.11 -4.14 -28.62
CA ALA A 13 -0.77 -2.96 -28.07
C ALA A 13 -2.01 -3.47 -27.32
N ASP A 14 -2.47 -2.75 -26.31
CA ASP A 14 -3.70 -3.03 -25.53
C ASP A 14 -3.57 -3.99 -24.34
N ILE A 15 -2.84 -3.59 -23.29
CA ILE A 15 -3.11 -4.13 -21.95
C ILE A 15 -3.31 -3.03 -20.88
N TYR A 16 -2.91 -1.78 -21.09
CA TYR A 16 -3.14 -0.73 -20.08
C TYR A 16 -3.42 0.62 -20.70
N ASP A 17 -4.60 0.77 -21.31
CA ASP A 17 -5.20 2.09 -21.44
C ASP A 17 -5.87 2.46 -20.11
N LEU A 18 -5.15 3.24 -19.30
CA LEU A 18 -5.65 3.75 -18.01
C LEU A 18 -6.65 4.91 -18.20
N ALA A 19 -6.85 5.42 -19.42
CA ALA A 19 -7.79 6.50 -19.70
C ALA A 19 -9.26 6.01 -19.77
N SER A 20 -9.49 4.71 -19.99
CA SER A 20 -10.84 4.16 -20.14
C SER A 20 -11.56 3.86 -18.81
N LEU A 21 -10.92 4.07 -17.66
CA LEU A 21 -11.54 3.92 -16.32
C LEU A 21 -12.28 5.19 -15.83
N GLU A 22 -12.21 6.30 -16.57
CA GLU A 22 -12.83 7.57 -16.14
C GLU A 22 -14.31 7.74 -16.52
N GLN A 23 -14.94 6.76 -17.17
CA GLN A 23 -16.33 6.90 -17.63
C GLN A 23 -17.30 5.99 -16.89
N GLY A 24 -17.96 6.57 -15.88
CA GLY A 24 -19.35 6.28 -15.57
C GLY A 24 -19.62 5.04 -14.73
N ARG A 25 -19.49 5.17 -13.41
CA ARG A 25 -20.36 4.53 -12.41
C ARG A 25 -20.16 5.26 -11.08
N ARG A 26 -21.23 5.74 -10.46
CA ARG A 26 -21.21 6.05 -9.02
C ARG A 26 -20.85 4.74 -8.33
N THR A 27 -19.62 4.63 -7.85
CA THR A 27 -19.14 3.50 -7.07
C THR A 27 -19.96 3.41 -5.80
N ALA A 28 -20.55 2.25 -5.54
CA ALA A 28 -21.14 1.94 -4.26
C ALA A 28 -20.13 2.29 -3.16
N SER A 29 -20.57 3.01 -2.12
CA SER A 29 -19.73 3.32 -0.97
C SER A 29 -19.07 2.03 -0.47
N VAL A 30 -17.76 1.89 -0.65
CA VAL A 30 -17.03 0.73 -0.14
C VAL A 30 -17.05 0.82 1.37
N ARG A 31 -17.97 0.09 2.01
CA ARG A 31 -17.99 -0.07 3.46
C ARG A 31 -17.00 -1.15 3.83
N PHE A 32 -15.93 -0.75 4.52
CA PHE A 32 -15.03 -1.65 5.20
C PHE A 32 -15.60 -1.93 6.60
N ASP A 33 -16.59 -2.82 6.68
CA ASP A 33 -17.18 -3.26 7.96
C ASP A 33 -16.34 -4.40 8.54
N ARG A 34 -15.93 -4.32 9.82
CA ARG A 34 -15.05 -5.34 10.44
C ARG A 34 -15.67 -6.75 10.35
N PRO A 35 -14.90 -7.78 9.95
CA PRO A 35 -15.37 -9.16 10.06
C PRO A 35 -15.62 -9.48 11.54
N GLY A 36 -16.88 -9.72 11.91
CA GLY A 36 -17.29 -10.02 13.28
C GLY A 36 -18.11 -8.94 13.99
N GLU A 37 -18.21 -7.72 13.45
CA GLU A 37 -19.20 -6.73 13.91
C GLU A 37 -20.58 -7.12 13.37
N THR A 38 -21.19 -8.10 14.04
CA THR A 38 -22.61 -8.42 13.81
C THR A 38 -23.42 -7.25 14.35
N ALA A 39 -24.33 -6.75 13.52
CA ALA A 39 -25.20 -5.61 13.79
C ALA A 39 -25.81 -5.62 15.21
N MET A 40 -25.15 -4.91 16.13
CA MET A 40 -25.77 -4.42 17.36
C MET A 40 -26.12 -2.95 17.12
N ARG A 41 -27.43 -2.71 16.99
CA ARG A 41 -28.04 -1.39 16.92
C ARG A 41 -27.64 -0.55 18.13
N GLY A 42 -27.36 0.74 17.89
CA GLY A 42 -27.35 1.78 18.92
C GLY A 42 -26.08 2.62 18.90
N ASP A 43 -26.22 3.80 18.32
CA ASP A 43 -25.51 5.06 18.56
C ASP A 43 -24.00 5.09 18.90
N HIS A 44 -23.32 5.93 18.12
CA HIS A 44 -21.92 6.37 18.22
C HIS A 44 -20.86 5.45 17.59
N HIS A 45 -20.95 5.21 16.28
CA HIS A 45 -19.72 5.02 15.50
C HIS A 45 -18.92 6.32 15.60
N ARG A 46 -18.04 6.40 16.58
CA ARG A 46 -16.99 7.42 16.65
C ARG A 46 -16.32 7.43 15.27
N GLU A 47 -16.29 8.58 14.60
CA GLU A 47 -15.52 8.81 13.37
C GLU A 47 -14.05 8.50 13.67
N MET A 48 -13.67 7.24 13.55
CA MET A 48 -12.31 6.79 13.75
C MET A 48 -11.62 6.84 12.40
N ASN A 49 -10.60 7.69 12.29
CA ASN A 49 -9.71 7.75 11.14
C ASN A 49 -9.17 6.33 10.87
N ARG A 50 -9.41 5.83 9.66
CA ARG A 50 -9.12 4.43 9.31
C ARG A 50 -7.71 4.30 8.76
N ILE A 51 -6.97 3.31 9.24
CA ILE A 51 -5.65 2.97 8.71
C ILE A 51 -5.78 1.69 7.90
N ILE A 52 -5.46 1.74 6.62
CA ILE A 52 -5.42 0.56 5.74
C ILE A 52 -3.96 0.23 5.50
N PHE A 53 -3.54 -0.98 5.85
CA PHE A 53 -2.16 -1.42 5.68
C PHE A 53 -2.04 -2.37 4.48
N ILE A 54 -1.25 -1.98 3.48
CA ILE A 54 -1.00 -2.76 2.28
C ILE A 54 0.25 -3.62 2.50
N THR A 55 0.07 -4.93 2.51
CA THR A 55 1.14 -5.92 2.64
C THR A 55 1.09 -6.92 1.48
N GLY A 56 1.97 -7.91 1.46
CA GLY A 56 2.03 -8.94 0.44
C GLY A 56 2.97 -10.07 0.86
N PRO A 57 3.08 -11.14 0.06
CA PRO A 57 3.99 -12.24 0.38
C PRO A 57 5.46 -11.91 0.04
N ASP A 58 5.72 -10.95 -0.85
CA ASP A 58 7.08 -10.59 -1.28
C ASP A 58 7.17 -9.15 -1.81
N THR A 59 8.37 -8.69 -2.12
CA THR A 59 8.67 -7.48 -2.89
C THR A 59 8.22 -7.63 -4.34
N GLY A 60 7.82 -6.54 -4.99
CA GLY A 60 7.46 -6.55 -6.42
C GLY A 60 6.09 -7.17 -6.76
N VAL A 61 5.33 -7.65 -5.76
CA VAL A 61 4.00 -8.26 -5.97
C VAL A 61 2.89 -7.27 -6.36
N GLY A 62 3.19 -5.97 -6.46
CA GLY A 62 2.24 -4.93 -6.86
C GLY A 62 1.68 -4.06 -5.73
N LYS A 63 2.22 -4.13 -4.51
CA LYS A 63 1.78 -3.31 -3.35
C LYS A 63 1.72 -1.81 -3.68
N THR A 64 2.79 -1.24 -4.23
CA THR A 64 2.87 0.18 -4.58
C THR A 64 1.78 0.60 -5.56
N PHE A 65 1.57 -0.23 -6.60
CA PHE A 65 0.54 0.03 -7.60
C PHE A 65 -0.85 0.03 -6.98
N PHE A 66 -1.16 -0.99 -6.17
CA PHE A 66 -2.45 -1.11 -5.50
C PHE A 66 -2.68 0.05 -4.51
N ALA A 67 -1.68 0.39 -3.69
CA ALA A 67 -1.76 1.49 -2.72
C ALA A 67 -2.03 2.83 -3.42
N ALA A 68 -1.35 3.08 -4.55
CA ALA A 68 -1.55 4.28 -5.35
C ALA A 68 -2.93 4.32 -6.01
N ALA A 69 -3.41 3.20 -6.57
CA ALA A 69 -4.73 3.11 -7.18
C ALA A 69 -5.84 3.34 -6.15
N LEU A 70 -5.76 2.68 -4.99
CA LEU A 70 -6.69 2.87 -3.88
C LEU A 70 -6.71 4.33 -3.41
N SER A 71 -5.55 4.94 -3.22
CA SER A 71 -5.46 6.34 -2.78
C SER A 71 -6.07 7.31 -3.79
N ARG A 72 -5.87 7.07 -5.10
CA ARG A 72 -6.49 7.89 -6.15
C ARG A 72 -8.01 7.74 -6.17
N ALA A 73 -8.52 6.51 -6.03
CA ALA A 73 -9.95 6.22 -6.01
C ALA A 73 -10.64 6.85 -4.79
N LEU A 74 -10.05 6.72 -3.60
CA LEU A 74 -10.58 7.37 -2.39
C LEU A 74 -10.62 8.90 -2.55
N ARG A 75 -9.56 9.47 -3.12
CA ARG A 75 -9.49 10.91 -3.38
C ARG A 75 -10.53 11.36 -4.43
N SER A 76 -10.74 10.59 -5.50
CA SER A 76 -11.78 10.92 -6.51
C SER A 76 -13.18 10.86 -5.93
N ASP A 77 -13.39 10.05 -4.89
CA ASP A 77 -14.65 9.96 -4.15
C ASP A 77 -14.77 11.07 -3.07
N GLY A 78 -13.84 12.02 -3.03
CA GLY A 78 -13.85 13.16 -2.10
C GLY A 78 -13.34 12.84 -0.70
N VAL A 79 -12.84 11.62 -0.46
CA VAL A 79 -12.28 11.23 0.85
C VAL A 79 -10.95 11.94 1.09
N LYS A 80 -10.80 12.54 2.26
CA LYS A 80 -9.53 13.12 2.71
C LYS A 80 -8.54 12.02 3.06
N VAL A 81 -7.77 11.57 2.06
CA VAL A 81 -6.83 10.45 2.16
C VAL A 81 -5.37 10.90 2.19
N ALA A 82 -4.55 10.22 3.01
CA ALA A 82 -3.09 10.26 2.92
C ALA A 82 -2.54 8.88 2.55
N ALA A 83 -1.42 8.86 1.82
CA ALA A 83 -0.69 7.62 1.51
C ALA A 83 0.73 7.72 2.07
N LEU A 84 1.16 6.70 2.80
CA LEU A 84 2.46 6.60 3.44
C LEU A 84 3.21 5.38 2.91
N LYS A 85 4.51 5.55 2.70
CA LYS A 85 5.49 4.47 2.53
C LYS A 85 6.57 4.73 3.59
N PRO A 86 6.29 4.43 4.88
CA PRO A 86 7.07 5.00 5.97
C PRO A 86 8.55 4.64 5.91
N ILE A 87 8.84 3.45 5.39
CA ILE A 87 10.17 2.86 5.34
C ILE A 87 10.52 2.48 3.90
N CYS A 88 11.65 3.02 3.41
CA CYS A 88 12.21 2.73 2.09
C CYS A 88 13.71 2.48 2.20
N SER A 89 14.20 1.53 1.42
CA SER A 89 15.61 1.26 1.20
C SER A 89 15.94 1.38 -0.28
N GLY A 90 17.07 1.99 -0.64
CA GLY A 90 17.42 2.28 -2.03
C GLY A 90 16.71 3.53 -2.55
N GLY A 91 15.85 3.36 -3.56
CA GLY A 91 15.08 4.45 -4.17
C GLY A 91 13.90 4.93 -3.30
N ARG A 92 13.35 6.10 -3.65
CA ARG A 92 12.11 6.66 -3.03
C ARG A 92 10.95 6.75 -4.03
N ASP A 93 11.00 6.01 -5.13
CA ASP A 93 9.99 6.10 -6.18
C ASP A 93 8.61 5.63 -5.70
N ASP A 94 8.57 4.57 -4.88
CA ASP A 94 7.34 4.14 -4.20
C ASP A 94 6.73 5.26 -3.35
N ALA A 95 7.54 5.96 -2.55
CA ALA A 95 7.10 7.06 -1.72
C ALA A 95 6.65 8.28 -2.54
N ARG A 96 7.33 8.58 -3.65
CA ARG A 96 6.91 9.64 -4.58
C ARG A 96 5.57 9.30 -5.22
N LEU A 97 5.38 8.05 -5.64
CA LEU A 97 4.11 7.60 -6.22
C LEU A 97 2.98 7.68 -5.20
N ALA A 98 3.19 7.21 -3.96
CA ALA A 98 2.24 7.35 -2.87
C ALA A 98 1.84 8.82 -2.64
N ARG A 99 2.83 9.72 -2.56
CA ARG A 99 2.61 11.16 -2.40
C ARG A 99 1.73 11.74 -3.51
N VAL A 100 2.05 11.47 -4.77
CA VAL A 100 1.29 11.96 -5.93
C VAL A 100 -0.11 11.35 -5.98
N ALA A 101 -0.23 10.06 -5.67
CA ALA A 101 -1.50 9.34 -5.64
C ALA A 101 -2.47 9.89 -4.57
N ALA A 102 -1.95 10.37 -3.45
CA ALA A 102 -2.73 11.05 -2.40
C ALA A 102 -2.91 12.56 -2.66
N GLY A 103 -2.35 13.13 -3.73
CA GLY A 103 -2.59 14.52 -4.13
C GLY A 103 -1.61 15.50 -3.52
N ASN A 104 -0.40 15.05 -3.18
CA ASN A 104 0.67 15.87 -2.61
C ASN A 104 0.30 16.56 -1.28
N VAL A 105 -0.66 16.00 -0.54
CA VAL A 105 -1.15 16.50 0.75
C VAL A 105 -0.12 16.42 1.88
N LEU A 106 0.97 15.68 1.68
CA LEU A 106 2.11 15.54 2.60
C LEU A 106 3.42 15.80 1.85
N SER A 107 4.45 16.25 2.56
CA SER A 107 5.81 16.29 2.03
C SER A 107 6.38 14.87 1.81
N LEU A 108 7.45 14.74 1.03
CA LEU A 108 8.04 13.42 0.75
C LEU A 108 8.62 12.80 2.04
N ASP A 109 9.17 13.62 2.92
CA ASP A 109 9.73 13.18 4.20
C ASP A 109 8.63 12.84 5.23
N GLU A 110 7.42 13.38 5.09
CA GLU A 110 6.27 12.88 5.85
C GLU A 110 5.73 11.56 5.30
N VAL A 111 5.79 11.35 3.98
CA VAL A 111 5.38 10.08 3.36
C VAL A 111 6.36 8.95 3.69
N ASN A 112 7.65 9.27 3.69
CA ASN A 112 8.75 8.32 3.90
C ASN A 112 9.84 8.91 4.82
N PRO A 113 9.59 9.01 6.14
CA PRO A 113 10.54 9.55 7.11
C PRO A 113 11.77 8.67 7.34
N TRP A 114 11.65 7.34 7.16
CA TRP A 114 12.77 6.41 7.27
C TRP A 114 13.23 5.96 5.88
N HIS A 115 14.15 6.74 5.31
CA HIS A 115 14.80 6.43 4.04
C HIS A 115 16.27 6.01 4.25
N PHE A 116 16.62 4.90 3.63
CA PHE A 116 17.99 4.38 3.55
C PHE A 116 18.47 4.38 2.11
N ARG A 117 19.72 4.75 1.89
CA ARG A 117 20.37 4.71 0.57
C ARG A 117 20.75 3.30 0.17
N ALA A 118 21.11 2.45 1.13
CA ALA A 118 21.46 1.06 0.85
C ALA A 118 20.22 0.26 0.39
N ALA A 119 20.30 -0.38 -0.78
CA ALA A 119 19.25 -1.24 -1.33
C ALA A 119 19.24 -2.63 -0.66
N LEU A 120 19.05 -2.64 0.66
CA LEU A 120 18.98 -3.83 1.51
C LEU A 120 17.65 -3.85 2.27
N ALA A 121 17.34 -4.98 2.91
CA ALA A 121 16.24 -5.04 3.87
C ALA A 121 16.36 -3.88 4.90
N PRO A 122 15.27 -3.20 5.27
CA PRO A 122 15.33 -1.98 6.09
C PRO A 122 16.16 -2.09 7.36
N VAL A 123 16.05 -3.20 8.10
CA VAL A 123 16.85 -3.43 9.31
C VAL A 123 18.36 -3.46 9.03
N LEU A 124 18.77 -4.05 7.91
CA LEU A 124 20.19 -4.15 7.51
C LEU A 124 20.70 -2.79 7.02
N ALA A 125 19.90 -2.10 6.22
CA ALA A 125 20.22 -0.76 5.74
C ALA A 125 20.35 0.24 6.90
N GLY A 126 19.46 0.16 7.88
CA GLY A 126 19.52 0.97 9.10
C GLY A 126 20.76 0.71 9.95
N ARG A 127 21.17 -0.55 10.11
CA ARG A 127 22.42 -0.90 10.81
C ARG A 127 23.65 -0.37 10.08
N LEU A 128 23.70 -0.50 8.76
CA LEU A 128 24.80 0.00 7.94
C LEU A 128 24.93 1.53 8.02
N GLU A 129 23.79 2.23 7.99
CA GLU A 129 23.74 3.69 8.04
C GLU A 129 23.69 4.26 9.47
N ARG A 130 23.75 3.40 10.50
CA ARG A 130 23.62 3.77 11.93
C ARG A 130 22.33 4.56 12.23
N LYS A 131 21.26 4.25 11.51
CA LYS A 131 19.93 4.83 11.64
C LYS A 131 18.94 3.73 12.00
N ARG A 132 18.43 3.75 13.22
CA ARG A 132 17.48 2.72 13.69
C ARG A 132 16.05 3.14 13.42
N VAL A 133 15.19 2.14 13.19
CA VAL A 133 13.74 2.31 13.14
C VAL A 133 13.14 1.48 14.24
N ARG A 134 12.33 2.10 15.10
CA ARG A 134 11.61 1.41 16.18
C ARG A 134 10.12 1.45 15.94
N LEU A 135 9.42 0.38 16.31
CA LEU A 135 7.98 0.24 16.13
C LEU A 135 7.21 1.48 16.64
N ARG A 136 7.51 1.91 17.87
CA ARG A 136 6.86 3.04 18.53
C ARG A 136 6.93 4.35 17.73
N GLU A 137 8.03 4.57 17.02
CA GLU A 137 8.29 5.80 16.27
C GLU A 137 7.44 5.81 14.99
N VAL A 138 7.38 4.66 14.30
CA VAL A 138 6.52 4.47 13.13
C VAL A 138 5.05 4.61 13.50
N VAL A 139 4.62 3.99 14.61
CA VAL A 139 3.25 4.09 15.12
C VAL A 139 2.89 5.53 15.44
N ALA A 140 3.75 6.26 16.15
CA ALA A 140 3.52 7.65 16.50
C ALA A 140 3.39 8.54 15.24
N HIS A 141 4.24 8.32 14.24
CA HIS A 141 4.18 9.05 12.97
C HIS A 141 2.88 8.79 12.21
N VAL A 142 2.52 7.52 12.00
CA VAL A 142 1.29 7.15 11.28
C VAL A 142 0.06 7.68 12.02
N ARG A 143 0.00 7.55 13.34
CA ARG A 143 -1.13 8.09 14.14
C ARG A 143 -1.23 9.62 14.08
N ARG A 144 -0.09 10.32 14.04
CA ARG A 144 -0.07 11.79 13.88
C ARG A 144 -0.65 12.19 12.53
N VAL A 145 -0.26 11.51 11.45
CA VAL A 145 -0.86 11.72 10.13
C VAL A 145 -2.34 11.38 10.17
N ALA A 146 -2.71 10.22 10.74
CA ALA A 146 -4.09 9.77 10.82
C ALA A 146 -5.02 10.79 11.44
N LYS A 147 -4.60 11.58 12.44
CA LYS A 147 -5.42 12.67 13.02
C LYS A 147 -5.91 13.73 12.02
N GLN A 148 -5.28 13.85 10.85
CA GLN A 148 -5.56 14.89 9.86
C GLN A 148 -6.36 14.40 8.66
N PHE A 149 -6.52 13.08 8.50
CA PHE A 149 -7.11 12.43 7.32
C PHE A 149 -8.17 11.41 7.75
N GLU A 150 -9.20 11.23 6.94
CA GLU A 150 -10.24 10.23 7.17
C GLU A 150 -9.69 8.82 6.97
N ILE A 151 -8.82 8.65 5.98
CA ILE A 151 -8.15 7.38 5.67
C ILE A 151 -6.64 7.60 5.49
N VAL A 152 -5.84 6.73 6.08
CA VAL A 152 -4.40 6.64 5.81
C VAL A 152 -4.10 5.27 5.21
N VAL A 153 -3.62 5.26 3.97
CA VAL A 153 -3.10 4.06 3.31
C VAL A 153 -1.62 3.95 3.65
N VAL A 154 -1.21 2.88 4.32
CA VAL A 154 0.18 2.63 4.71
C VAL A 154 0.70 1.43 3.92
N GLU A 155 1.73 1.63 3.11
CA GLU A 155 2.38 0.54 2.39
C GLU A 155 3.55 -0.04 3.19
N GLY A 156 3.51 -1.36 3.42
CA GLY A 156 4.62 -2.12 4.01
C GLY A 156 5.82 -2.30 3.08
N ALA A 157 6.90 -2.84 3.61
CA ALA A 157 8.12 -3.16 2.86
C ALA A 157 8.41 -4.66 2.97
N GLY A 158 8.69 -5.33 1.84
CA GLY A 158 8.86 -6.78 1.81
C GLY A 158 7.55 -7.55 2.01
N GLY A 159 7.66 -8.73 2.63
CA GLY A 159 6.55 -9.58 3.02
C GLY A 159 6.04 -9.30 4.45
N LEU A 160 4.99 -10.02 4.88
CA LEU A 160 4.35 -9.82 6.20
C LEU A 160 5.35 -9.93 7.37
N LEU A 161 6.20 -10.95 7.36
CA LEU A 161 7.21 -11.21 8.41
C LEU A 161 8.60 -10.63 8.07
N SER A 162 8.69 -9.77 7.05
CA SER A 162 9.96 -9.13 6.72
C SER A 162 10.33 -8.09 7.78
N PRO A 163 11.53 -8.16 8.37
CA PRO A 163 11.95 -7.18 9.38
C PRO A 163 11.93 -5.76 8.82
N MET A 164 11.12 -4.91 9.43
CA MET A 164 10.95 -3.51 9.03
C MET A 164 11.82 -2.56 9.87
N GLY A 165 12.12 -2.95 11.10
CA GLY A 165 13.01 -2.22 12.00
C GLY A 165 13.72 -3.17 12.98
N GLU A 166 14.23 -2.62 14.08
CA GLU A 166 15.02 -3.41 15.04
C GLU A 166 14.16 -4.35 15.90
N ASP A 167 12.87 -4.02 16.08
CA ASP A 167 11.97 -4.67 17.04
C ASP A 167 10.61 -5.07 16.44
N PHE A 168 10.44 -5.06 15.11
CA PHE A 168 9.17 -5.36 14.47
C PHE A 168 9.25 -5.72 12.97
N ASP A 169 8.23 -6.44 12.52
CA ASP A 169 7.83 -6.67 11.12
C ASP A 169 6.45 -6.05 10.82
N SER A 170 5.87 -6.34 9.64
CA SER A 170 4.58 -5.74 9.26
C SER A 170 3.43 -6.19 10.17
N ARG A 171 3.46 -7.41 10.72
CA ARG A 171 2.42 -7.94 11.61
C ARG A 171 2.34 -7.14 12.90
N GLU A 172 3.47 -6.88 13.57
CA GLU A 172 3.45 -6.06 14.80
C GLU A 172 3.04 -4.62 14.49
N LEU A 173 3.43 -4.07 13.34
CA LEU A 173 3.00 -2.73 12.95
C LEU A 173 1.49 -2.65 12.68
N ILE A 174 0.93 -3.63 11.96
CA ILE A 174 -0.52 -3.73 11.72
C ILE A 174 -1.27 -3.79 13.05
N ALA A 175 -0.83 -4.67 13.96
CA ALA A 175 -1.45 -4.84 15.27
C ALA A 175 -1.36 -3.57 16.12
N ALA A 176 -0.18 -2.93 16.18
CA ALA A 176 0.01 -1.71 16.97
C ALA A 176 -0.77 -0.50 16.43
N LEU A 177 -1.08 -0.50 15.13
CA LEU A 177 -1.89 0.54 14.49
C LEU A 177 -3.40 0.27 14.56
N ASP A 178 -3.84 -0.93 14.96
CA ASP A 178 -5.23 -1.40 14.74
C ASP A 178 -5.64 -1.19 13.26
N ALA A 179 -4.71 -1.50 12.35
CA ALA A 179 -4.89 -1.24 10.93
C ALA A 179 -5.64 -2.38 10.24
N TRP A 180 -6.41 -2.04 9.21
CA TRP A 180 -7.04 -3.01 8.32
C TRP A 180 -6.02 -3.58 7.33
N PRO A 181 -5.66 -4.87 7.37
CA PRO A 181 -4.70 -5.43 6.44
C PRO A 181 -5.33 -5.71 5.07
N VAL A 182 -4.60 -5.39 4.01
CA VAL A 182 -4.89 -5.82 2.64
C VAL A 182 -3.66 -6.53 2.09
N ILE A 183 -3.81 -7.79 1.70
CA ILE A 183 -2.73 -8.61 1.15
C ILE A 183 -2.79 -8.52 -0.38
N VAL A 184 -1.75 -7.95 -0.98
CA VAL A 184 -1.58 -7.90 -2.43
C VAL A 184 -0.69 -9.07 -2.85
N CYS A 185 -1.18 -9.88 -3.79
CA CYS A 185 -0.44 -11.01 -4.33
C CYS A 185 -0.41 -10.96 -5.86
N PRO A 186 0.60 -11.59 -6.51
CA PRO A 186 0.64 -11.66 -7.96
C PRO A 186 -0.51 -12.52 -8.49
N ASN A 187 -1.06 -12.16 -9.64
CA ASN A 187 -2.01 -13.00 -10.35
C ASN A 187 -1.27 -14.14 -11.09
N LYS A 188 -0.93 -15.20 -10.37
CA LYS A 188 -0.21 -16.36 -10.90
C LYS A 188 -0.62 -17.66 -10.20
N LEU A 189 -0.37 -18.80 -10.86
CA LEU A 189 -0.49 -20.11 -10.22
C LEU A 189 0.40 -20.16 -8.96
N GLY A 190 -0.16 -20.67 -7.86
CA GLY A 190 0.50 -20.72 -6.55
C GLY A 190 0.27 -19.51 -5.65
N ALA A 191 -0.38 -18.44 -6.11
CA ALA A 191 -0.62 -17.24 -5.32
C ALA A 191 -1.42 -17.50 -4.03
N VAL A 192 -2.43 -18.37 -4.09
CA VAL A 192 -3.22 -18.76 -2.91
C VAL A 192 -2.32 -19.38 -1.83
N ASN A 193 -1.45 -20.31 -2.21
CA ASN A 193 -0.50 -20.93 -1.28
C ASN A 193 0.45 -19.88 -0.67
N GLN A 194 0.94 -18.94 -1.48
CA GLN A 194 1.83 -17.86 -1.01
C GLN A 194 1.14 -16.90 -0.04
N VAL A 195 -0.18 -16.76 -0.10
CA VAL A 195 -0.95 -15.88 0.79
C VAL A 195 -1.34 -16.59 2.10
N LEU A 196 -1.56 -17.91 2.06
CA LEU A 196 -2.03 -18.70 3.20
C LEU A 196 -0.92 -19.23 4.12
N LEU A 197 0.30 -19.44 3.59
CA LEU A 197 1.45 -20.02 4.29
C LEU A 197 2.56 -18.99 4.48
#